data_AF-A0A812SBT6-F1
#
_entry.id   AF-A0A812SBT6-F1
#
_cell.length_a   1.000
_cell.length_b   1.000
_cell.length_c   1.000
_cell.angle_alpha   90.00
_cell.angle_beta   90.00
_cell.angle_gamma   90.00
#
_symmetry.space_group_name_H-M   'P 1'
#
loop_
_entity.id
_entity.type
_entity.pdbx_description
1 polymer ?
#
loop_
_entity_poly.entity_id
_entity_poly.type
_entity_poly.pdbx_seq_one_letter_code
_entity_poly.pdbx_strand_id
1 'polypeptide(L)'
;MARELQRRDDDGFGAIVETLGSAAVGAAKRRPVSVSLWLLGLLIAAFAKGFTVDEVTEETYAVGVRQAQEVQDQELRTALRSLRAAEDKYHNAKGWFWSCDAKCQRAYDKYTMAREEADRVQQKVDRIMKDARREVGIWSVFGVQEVRDRFWAAWQSGKDLAMRYTMFDAIFMAFGGKEETLVSILLKLAFQYAANLTLGLISAFFFFMYHVYQLLVNYGEDAVSGLAFFLLVLVSAASLIGTYLLTVYGVVVGGGLFVLKHAERQAIHGQGTQRPRQVQYGGGRVGGYRPHHD
;
A
#
# COMPACT_ATOMS: atom_id res chain seq x y z
N MET A 1 -8.39 -43.11 -8.59
CA MET A 1 -7.51 -42.15 -7.91
C MET A 1 -7.35 -40.81 -8.63
N ALA A 2 -6.74 -40.69 -9.82
CA ALA A 2 -6.58 -39.38 -10.49
C ALA A 2 -7.92 -38.65 -10.79
N ARG A 3 -8.96 -39.37 -11.22
CA ARG A 3 -10.30 -38.81 -11.46
C ARG A 3 -11.07 -38.40 -10.20
N GLU A 4 -10.72 -38.94 -9.03
CA GLU A 4 -11.38 -38.59 -7.76
C GLU A 4 -10.76 -37.36 -7.09
N LEU A 5 -9.47 -37.12 -7.31
CA LEU A 5 -8.81 -35.88 -6.88
C LEU A 5 -9.31 -34.69 -7.70
N GLN A 6 -9.42 -34.86 -9.03
CA GLN A 6 -9.90 -33.82 -9.93
C GLN A 6 -11.36 -33.42 -9.65
N ARG A 7 -12.24 -34.40 -9.33
CA ARG A 7 -13.63 -34.13 -8.95
C ARG A 7 -13.77 -33.39 -7.62
N ARG A 8 -12.84 -33.61 -6.67
CA ARG A 8 -12.86 -32.97 -5.35
C ARG A 8 -12.37 -31.52 -5.37
N ASP A 9 -11.44 -31.19 -6.26
CA ASP A 9 -10.97 -29.82 -6.43
C ASP A 9 -12.01 -28.95 -7.14
N ASP A 10 -12.76 -29.52 -8.09
CA ASP A 10 -13.89 -28.86 -8.78
C ASP A 10 -15.04 -28.54 -7.80
N ASP A 11 -15.37 -29.44 -6.88
CA ASP A 11 -16.42 -29.24 -5.86
C ASP A 11 -16.03 -28.14 -4.84
N GLY A 12 -14.74 -28.05 -4.50
CA GLY A 12 -14.22 -27.05 -3.57
C GLY A 12 -14.17 -25.64 -4.17
N PHE A 13 -13.69 -25.52 -5.40
CA PHE A 13 -13.64 -24.25 -6.12
C PHE A 13 -15.05 -23.75 -6.49
N GLY A 14 -15.92 -24.65 -6.97
CA GLY A 14 -17.32 -24.35 -7.27
C GLY A 14 -18.08 -23.81 -6.06
N ALA A 15 -17.93 -24.44 -4.89
CA ALA A 15 -18.56 -23.97 -3.65
C ALA A 15 -18.02 -22.60 -3.19
N ILE A 16 -16.74 -22.30 -3.40
CA ILE A 16 -16.14 -20.99 -3.07
C ILE A 16 -16.68 -19.91 -4.03
N VAL A 17 -16.76 -20.21 -5.32
CA VAL A 17 -17.31 -19.29 -6.33
C VAL A 17 -18.80 -19.04 -6.08
N GLU A 18 -19.57 -20.05 -5.69
CA GLU A 18 -21.01 -19.94 -5.42
C GLU A 18 -21.30 -19.18 -4.11
N THR A 19 -20.48 -19.39 -3.08
CA THR A 19 -20.56 -18.63 -1.81
C THR A 19 -20.10 -17.19 -1.98
N LEU A 20 -19.04 -16.93 -2.74
CA LEU A 20 -18.62 -15.57 -3.10
C LEU A 20 -19.66 -14.87 -3.99
N GLY A 21 -20.23 -15.60 -4.97
CA GLY A 21 -21.26 -15.10 -5.86
C GLY A 21 -22.54 -14.75 -5.12
N SER A 22 -23.02 -15.62 -4.23
CA SER A 22 -24.20 -15.35 -3.40
C SER A 22 -23.96 -14.23 -2.37
N ALA A 23 -22.75 -14.11 -1.81
CA ALA A 23 -22.37 -13.00 -0.94
C ALA A 23 -22.31 -11.66 -1.71
N ALA A 24 -21.75 -11.67 -2.93
CA ALA A 24 -21.69 -10.49 -3.79
C ALA A 24 -23.09 -10.04 -4.23
N VAL A 25 -23.95 -10.98 -4.62
CA VAL A 25 -25.37 -10.71 -4.97
C VAL A 25 -26.13 -10.21 -3.74
N GLY A 26 -25.89 -10.79 -2.56
CA GLY A 26 -26.48 -10.33 -1.30
C GLY A 26 -26.07 -8.90 -0.93
N ALA A 27 -24.78 -8.56 -1.11
CA ALA A 27 -24.26 -7.23 -0.89
C ALA A 27 -24.85 -6.21 -1.89
N ALA A 28 -24.92 -6.57 -3.18
CA ALA A 28 -25.53 -5.75 -4.22
C ALA A 28 -27.01 -5.47 -3.96
N LYS A 29 -27.78 -6.47 -3.52
CA LYS A 29 -29.20 -6.30 -3.17
C LYS A 29 -29.40 -5.40 -1.94
N ARG A 30 -28.50 -5.46 -0.96
CA ARG A 30 -28.61 -4.66 0.29
C ARG A 30 -28.13 -3.22 0.12
N ARG A 31 -27.12 -2.98 -0.74
CA ARG A 31 -26.51 -1.66 -0.96
C ARG A 31 -26.24 -1.42 -2.45
N PRO A 32 -27.28 -1.32 -3.28
CA PRO A 32 -27.12 -1.24 -4.74
C PRO A 32 -26.35 0.01 -5.15
N VAL A 33 -26.62 1.15 -4.52
CA VAL A 33 -25.94 2.42 -4.84
C VAL A 33 -24.43 2.35 -4.57
N SER A 34 -24.02 1.82 -3.41
CA SER A 34 -22.60 1.71 -3.07
C SER A 34 -21.85 0.74 -3.98
N VAL A 35 -22.47 -0.40 -4.32
CA VAL A 35 -21.85 -1.39 -5.22
C VAL A 35 -21.75 -0.85 -6.65
N SER A 36 -22.79 -0.17 -7.15
CA SER A 36 -22.76 0.48 -8.46
C SER A 36 -21.70 1.58 -8.52
N LEU A 37 -21.58 2.41 -7.48
CA LEU A 37 -20.57 3.47 -7.40
C LEU A 37 -19.14 2.88 -7.34
N TRP A 38 -18.97 1.79 -6.59
CA TRP A 38 -17.71 1.05 -6.50
C TRP A 38 -17.29 0.46 -7.86
N LEU A 39 -18.23 -0.21 -8.56
CA LEU A 39 -17.99 -0.74 -9.90
C LEU A 39 -17.69 0.38 -10.91
N LEU A 40 -18.42 1.50 -10.84
CA LEU A 40 -18.18 2.66 -11.67
C LEU A 40 -16.76 3.22 -11.44
N GLY A 41 -16.33 3.33 -10.18
CA GLY A 41 -14.97 3.75 -9.84
C GLY A 41 -13.90 2.82 -10.41
N LEU A 42 -14.11 1.51 -10.38
CA LEU A 42 -13.20 0.54 -11.00
C LEU A 42 -13.17 0.67 -12.52
N LEU A 43 -14.32 0.86 -13.17
CA LEU A 43 -14.40 1.07 -14.61
C LEU A 43 -13.66 2.35 -15.03
N ILE A 44 -13.85 3.44 -14.30
CA ILE A 44 -13.13 4.70 -14.56
C ILE A 44 -11.63 4.49 -14.36
N ALA A 45 -11.21 3.88 -13.25
CA ALA A 45 -9.80 3.60 -12.99
C ALA A 45 -9.14 2.74 -14.08
N ALA A 46 -9.88 1.79 -14.68
CA ALA A 46 -9.37 0.91 -15.71
C ALA A 46 -9.33 1.56 -17.11
N PHE A 47 -10.35 2.34 -17.47
CA PHE A 47 -10.58 2.75 -18.86
C PHE A 47 -10.47 4.25 -19.12
N ALA A 48 -10.41 5.11 -18.10
CA ALA A 48 -10.23 6.55 -18.31
C ALA A 48 -8.84 6.84 -18.89
N LYS A 49 -8.83 7.41 -20.10
CA LYS A 49 -7.61 7.80 -20.82
C LYS A 49 -7.48 9.31 -21.02
N GLY A 50 -8.56 10.08 -20.84
CA GLY A 50 -8.60 11.51 -21.17
C GLY A 50 -8.89 11.77 -22.66
N PHE A 51 -9.18 13.02 -22.99
CA PHE A 51 -9.41 13.47 -24.37
C PHE A 51 -8.07 13.71 -25.07
N THR A 52 -8.00 13.31 -26.34
CA THR A 52 -6.87 13.64 -27.20
C THR A 52 -6.85 15.13 -27.49
N VAL A 53 -5.68 15.72 -27.42
CA VAL A 53 -5.44 17.13 -27.71
C VAL A 53 -4.99 17.26 -29.17
N ASP A 54 -5.20 18.41 -29.80
CA ASP A 54 -4.65 18.69 -31.13
C ASP A 54 -3.11 18.78 -31.10
N GLU A 55 -2.47 18.54 -32.26
CA GLU A 55 -1.02 18.48 -32.39
C GLU A 55 -0.31 19.79 -32.02
N VAL A 56 -0.94 20.94 -32.27
CA VAL A 56 -0.36 22.26 -31.97
C VAL A 56 -0.31 22.51 -30.47
N THR A 57 -1.39 22.19 -29.77
CA THR A 57 -1.45 22.30 -28.31
C THR A 57 -0.55 21.25 -27.64
N GLU A 58 -0.43 20.04 -28.19
CA GLU A 58 0.54 19.03 -27.74
C GLU A 58 1.99 19.53 -27.88
N GLU A 59 2.36 20.11 -29.02
CA GLU A 59 3.69 20.66 -29.22
C GLU A 59 3.97 21.80 -28.23
N THR A 60 3.00 22.68 -28.01
CA THR A 60 3.09 23.80 -27.07
C THR A 60 3.31 23.30 -25.64
N TYR A 61 2.56 22.27 -25.22
CA TYR A 61 2.76 21.60 -23.93
C TYR A 61 4.17 20.99 -23.84
N ALA A 62 4.62 20.28 -24.87
CA ALA A 62 5.93 19.65 -24.91
C ALA A 62 7.09 20.67 -24.85
N VAL A 63 6.93 21.84 -25.47
CA VAL A 63 7.88 22.95 -25.36
C VAL A 63 7.90 23.51 -23.94
N GLY A 64 6.73 23.77 -23.34
CA GLY A 64 6.64 24.27 -21.97
C GLY A 64 7.25 23.31 -20.94
N VAL A 65 7.00 22.00 -21.08
CA VAL A 65 7.62 20.97 -20.23
C VAL A 65 9.13 20.94 -20.39
N ARG A 66 9.65 21.01 -21.62
CA ARG A 66 11.11 21.06 -21.87
C ARG A 66 11.75 22.30 -21.26
N GLN A 67 11.11 23.46 -21.39
CA GLN A 67 11.58 24.70 -20.79
C GLN A 67 11.59 24.63 -19.26
N ALA A 68 10.54 24.07 -18.65
CA ALA A 68 10.47 23.85 -17.21
C ALA A 68 11.57 22.89 -16.73
N GLN A 69 11.82 21.81 -17.48
CA GLN A 69 12.89 20.86 -17.21
C GLN A 69 14.27 21.52 -17.28
N GLU A 70 14.52 22.37 -18.27
CA GLU A 70 15.80 23.08 -18.38
C GLU A 70 16.07 24.00 -17.18
N VAL A 71 15.07 24.79 -16.78
CA VAL A 71 15.15 25.65 -15.60
C VAL A 71 15.33 24.82 -14.32
N GLN A 72 14.59 23.71 -14.21
CA GLN A 72 14.73 22.77 -13.10
C GLN A 72 16.16 22.21 -13.03
N ASP A 73 16.69 21.81 -14.17
CA ASP A 73 17.94 21.07 -14.26
C ASP A 73 19.18 21.94 -14.06
N GLN A 74 19.13 23.19 -14.50
CA GLN A 74 20.25 24.14 -14.41
C GLN A 74 20.13 25.03 -13.17
N GLU A 75 19.02 25.76 -13.04
CA GLU A 75 18.84 26.78 -12.00
C GLU A 75 18.43 26.12 -10.68
N LEU A 76 17.35 25.33 -10.67
CA LEU A 76 16.79 24.79 -9.42
C LEU A 76 17.74 23.78 -8.77
N ARG A 77 18.34 22.87 -9.54
CA ARG A 77 19.35 21.93 -8.99
C ARG A 77 20.55 22.66 -8.38
N THR A 78 20.91 23.83 -8.89
CA THR A 78 22.02 24.63 -8.33
C THR A 78 21.58 25.35 -7.06
N ALA A 79 20.38 25.96 -7.06
CA ALA A 79 19.80 26.59 -5.87
C ALA A 79 19.55 25.58 -4.73
N LEU A 80 19.09 24.37 -5.03
CA LEU A 80 18.92 23.31 -4.02
C LEU A 80 20.26 22.82 -3.46
N ARG A 81 21.33 22.79 -4.28
CA ARG A 81 22.68 22.46 -3.80
C ARG A 81 23.21 23.55 -2.88
N SER A 82 23.03 24.82 -3.22
CA SER A 82 23.45 25.94 -2.35
C SER A 82 22.63 25.97 -1.05
N LEU A 83 21.33 25.69 -1.12
CA LEU A 83 20.45 25.56 0.04
C LEU A 83 20.93 24.47 0.99
N ARG A 84 21.15 23.24 0.49
CA ARG A 84 21.67 22.13 1.32
C ARG A 84 23.01 22.47 1.97
N ALA A 85 23.93 23.06 1.21
CA ALA A 85 25.23 23.47 1.75
C ALA A 85 25.12 24.57 2.82
N ALA A 86 24.14 25.47 2.70
CA ALA A 86 23.87 26.50 3.70
C ALA A 86 23.16 25.93 4.94
N GLU A 87 22.23 24.99 4.74
CA GLU A 87 21.54 24.24 5.79
C GLU A 87 22.53 23.45 6.64
N ASP A 88 23.45 22.70 6.03
CA ASP A 88 24.50 21.96 6.74
C ASP A 88 25.36 22.90 7.59
N LYS A 89 25.75 24.07 7.05
CA LYS A 89 26.53 25.06 7.80
C LYS A 89 25.76 25.65 8.97
N TYR A 90 24.47 25.92 8.80
CA TYR A 90 23.62 26.40 9.88
C TYR A 90 23.43 25.33 10.96
N HIS A 91 23.10 24.09 10.58
CA HIS A 91 22.98 22.97 11.52
C HIS A 91 24.26 22.70 12.30
N ASN A 92 25.42 22.73 11.64
CA ASN A 92 26.72 22.56 12.29
C ASN A 92 27.15 23.75 13.17
N ALA A 93 26.59 24.94 12.93
CA ALA A 93 26.85 26.13 13.74
C ALA A 93 25.93 26.26 14.96
N LYS A 94 24.86 25.46 15.05
CA LYS A 94 23.98 25.47 16.23
C LYS A 94 24.73 24.95 17.45
N GLY A 95 24.70 25.74 18.52
CA GLY A 95 25.22 25.32 19.81
C GLY A 95 24.28 24.33 20.52
N TRP A 96 24.71 23.89 21.70
CA TRP A 96 23.88 23.09 22.59
C TRP A 96 22.67 23.91 23.09
N PHE A 97 21.48 23.30 23.10
CA PHE A 97 20.19 23.88 23.51
C PHE A 97 19.86 25.27 22.94
N TRP A 98 19.60 25.36 21.63
CA TRP A 98 19.02 26.55 20.96
C TRP A 98 19.87 27.84 21.01
N SER A 99 21.10 27.77 21.53
CA SER A 99 22.03 28.91 21.51
C SER A 99 22.55 29.16 20.10
N CYS A 100 22.40 30.40 19.62
CA CYS A 100 22.88 30.86 18.32
C CYS A 100 23.78 32.08 18.52
N ASP A 101 25.08 31.90 18.32
CA ASP A 101 26.06 32.98 18.38
C ASP A 101 26.08 33.80 17.07
N ALA A 102 26.93 34.83 16.99
CA ALA A 102 27.04 35.66 15.79
C ALA A 102 27.43 34.87 14.52
N LYS A 103 28.12 33.72 14.66
CA LYS A 103 28.49 32.85 13.54
C LYS A 103 27.27 32.04 13.07
N CYS A 104 26.48 31.52 14.00
CA CYS A 104 25.21 30.85 13.74
C CYS A 104 24.22 31.81 13.08
N GLN A 105 24.10 33.06 13.55
CA GLN A 105 23.21 34.05 12.95
C GLN A 105 23.58 34.34 11.49
N ARG A 106 24.87 34.53 11.18
CA ARG A 106 25.34 34.70 9.79
C ARG A 106 25.10 33.46 8.92
N ALA A 107 25.19 32.26 9.50
CA ALA A 107 24.88 31.03 8.77
C ALA A 107 23.38 30.91 8.51
N TYR A 108 22.55 31.32 9.47
CA TYR A 108 21.10 31.39 9.32
C TYR A 108 20.69 32.38 8.22
N ASP A 109 21.28 33.59 8.19
CA ASP A 109 21.01 34.56 7.13
C ASP A 109 21.36 34.02 5.74
N LYS A 110 22.46 33.26 5.63
CA LYS A 110 22.83 32.59 4.36
C LYS A 110 21.85 31.48 3.99
N TYR A 111 21.38 30.73 4.98
CA TYR A 111 20.36 29.70 4.77
C TYR A 111 19.03 30.30 4.30
N THR A 112 18.56 31.39 4.93
CA THR A 112 17.31 32.06 4.52
C THR A 112 17.41 32.63 3.11
N MET A 113 18.52 33.31 2.77
CA MET A 113 18.74 33.80 1.41
C MET A 113 18.78 32.65 0.38
N ALA A 114 19.48 31.54 0.69
CA ALA A 114 19.53 30.40 -0.22
C ALA A 114 18.16 29.71 -0.37
N ARG A 115 17.34 29.71 0.69
CA ARG A 115 15.99 29.18 0.67
C ARG A 115 15.07 30.04 -0.19
N GLU A 116 15.10 31.35 0.00
CA GLU A 116 14.33 32.29 -0.82
C GLU A 116 14.70 32.18 -2.30
N GLU A 117 15.99 32.01 -2.61
CA GLU A 117 16.46 31.79 -3.98
C GLU A 117 15.91 30.48 -4.56
N ALA A 118 15.98 29.37 -3.81
CA ALA A 118 15.43 28.09 -4.24
C ALA A 118 13.91 28.17 -4.44
N ASP A 119 13.18 28.83 -3.54
CA ASP A 119 11.73 29.03 -3.63
C ASP A 119 11.38 29.90 -4.84
N ARG A 120 12.16 30.96 -5.12
CA ARG A 120 11.97 31.83 -6.30
C ARG A 120 12.13 31.05 -7.60
N VAL A 121 13.17 30.21 -7.70
CA VAL A 121 13.41 29.40 -8.90
C VAL A 121 12.35 28.29 -9.02
N GLN A 122 11.94 27.67 -7.91
CA GLN A 122 10.83 26.72 -7.89
C GLN A 122 9.55 27.34 -8.43
N GLN A 123 9.20 28.55 -7.97
CA GLN A 123 8.03 29.29 -8.48
C GLN A 123 8.14 29.64 -9.97
N LYS A 124 9.36 29.80 -10.51
CA LYS A 124 9.57 30.00 -11.95
C LYS A 124 9.24 28.71 -12.72
N VAL A 125 9.75 27.57 -12.27
CA VAL A 125 9.42 26.25 -12.85
C VAL A 125 7.91 25.99 -12.77
N ASP A 126 7.30 26.24 -11.61
CA ASP A 126 5.89 26.01 -11.39
C ASP A 126 5.02 26.90 -12.29
N ARG A 127 5.41 28.15 -12.53
CA ARG A 127 4.71 29.05 -13.46
C ARG A 127 4.74 28.52 -14.90
N ILE A 128 5.92 28.12 -15.39
CA ILE A 128 6.06 27.57 -16.75
C ILE A 128 5.21 26.30 -16.90
N MET A 129 5.27 25.40 -15.91
CA MET A 129 4.45 24.18 -15.92
C MET A 129 2.95 24.49 -15.81
N LYS A 130 2.56 25.51 -15.04
CA LYS A 130 1.17 25.93 -14.90
C LYS A 130 0.61 26.42 -16.22
N ASP A 131 1.36 27.26 -16.92
CA ASP A 131 0.96 27.80 -18.22
C ASP A 131 0.85 26.68 -19.25
N ALA A 132 1.83 25.76 -19.31
CA ALA A 132 1.74 24.58 -20.17
C ALA A 132 0.52 23.69 -19.88
N ARG A 133 0.21 23.44 -18.59
CA ARG A 133 -0.93 22.61 -18.18
C ARG A 133 -2.29 23.24 -18.53
N ARG A 134 -2.38 24.57 -18.47
CA ARG A 134 -3.62 25.30 -18.81
C ARG A 134 -4.03 25.11 -20.26
N GLU A 135 -3.06 25.01 -21.18
CA GLU A 135 -3.33 24.80 -22.60
C GLU A 135 -4.00 23.45 -22.88
N VAL A 136 -3.56 22.38 -22.20
CA VAL A 136 -4.11 21.02 -22.41
C VAL A 136 -5.37 20.73 -21.59
N GLY A 137 -5.55 21.37 -20.44
CA GLY A 137 -6.67 21.10 -19.52
C GLY A 137 -6.56 19.75 -18.78
N ILE A 138 -7.28 19.60 -17.67
CA ILE A 138 -7.13 18.42 -16.78
C ILE A 138 -7.71 17.14 -17.40
N TRP A 139 -8.72 17.30 -18.25
CA TRP A 139 -9.40 16.19 -18.90
C TRP A 139 -8.62 15.59 -20.07
N SER A 140 -7.52 16.22 -20.48
CA SER A 140 -6.63 15.71 -21.52
C SER A 140 -5.96 14.40 -21.12
N VAL A 141 -5.40 13.70 -22.12
CA VAL A 141 -4.54 12.53 -21.90
C VAL A 141 -3.40 12.85 -20.93
N PHE A 142 -2.81 14.05 -21.04
CA PHE A 142 -1.73 14.50 -20.16
C PHE A 142 -2.19 14.68 -18.71
N GLY A 143 -3.34 15.33 -18.49
CA GLY A 143 -3.90 15.53 -17.16
C GLY A 143 -4.29 14.22 -16.47
N VAL A 144 -4.96 13.32 -17.20
CA VAL A 144 -5.34 12.00 -16.68
C VAL A 144 -4.09 11.16 -16.38
N GLN A 145 -3.07 11.21 -17.23
CA GLN A 145 -1.81 10.51 -17.01
C GLN A 145 -1.07 11.05 -15.77
N GLU A 146 -0.99 12.39 -15.59
CA GLU A 146 -0.35 12.97 -14.40
C GLU A 146 -1.07 12.57 -13.10
N VAL A 147 -2.41 12.50 -13.11
CA VAL A 147 -3.19 12.01 -11.97
C VAL A 147 -2.87 10.53 -11.69
N ARG A 148 -2.79 9.68 -12.72
CA ARG A 148 -2.43 8.26 -12.57
C ARG A 148 -1.03 8.10 -11.98
N ASP A 149 -0.06 8.86 -12.48
CA ASP A 149 1.32 8.78 -11.99
C ASP A 149 1.40 9.19 -10.51
N ARG A 150 0.69 10.26 -10.13
CA ARG A 150 0.56 10.68 -8.73
C ARG A 150 -0.15 9.64 -7.86
N PHE A 151 -1.19 8.99 -8.38
CA PHE A 151 -1.87 7.90 -7.67
C PHE A 151 -0.90 6.75 -7.39
N TRP A 152 -0.16 6.28 -8.40
CA TRP A 152 0.78 5.19 -8.23
C TRP A 152 1.97 5.57 -7.33
N ALA A 153 2.45 6.80 -7.40
CA ALA A 153 3.48 7.29 -6.48
C ALA A 153 2.98 7.27 -5.02
N ALA A 154 1.77 7.78 -4.76
CA ALA A 154 1.17 7.74 -3.43
C ALA A 154 0.92 6.29 -2.97
N TRP A 155 0.44 5.43 -3.86
CA TRP A 155 0.23 4.01 -3.61
C TRP A 155 1.51 3.30 -3.16
N GLN A 156 2.62 3.49 -3.88
CA GLN A 156 3.91 2.90 -3.48
C GLN A 156 4.37 3.46 -2.14
N SER A 157 4.26 4.77 -1.91
CA SER A 157 4.57 5.38 -0.62
C SER A 157 3.76 4.77 0.53
N GLY A 158 2.48 4.49 0.32
CA GLY A 158 1.62 3.83 1.31
C GLY A 158 2.06 2.41 1.64
N LYS A 159 2.44 1.63 0.62
CA LYS A 159 3.00 0.28 0.81
C LYS A 159 4.36 0.31 1.50
N ASP A 160 5.22 1.25 1.15
CA ASP A 160 6.54 1.42 1.77
C ASP A 160 6.40 1.74 3.26
N LEU A 161 5.44 2.59 3.63
CA LEU A 161 5.14 2.87 5.03
C LEU A 161 4.73 1.59 5.78
N ALA A 162 3.85 0.79 5.17
CA ALA A 162 3.40 -0.47 5.74
C ALA A 162 4.54 -1.48 5.94
N MET A 163 5.44 -1.58 4.96
CA MET A 163 6.63 -2.42 5.05
C MET A 163 7.57 -1.95 6.16
N ARG A 164 7.80 -0.63 6.29
CA ARG A 164 8.63 -0.06 7.35
C ARG A 164 8.07 -0.37 8.73
N TYR A 165 6.78 -0.14 8.97
CA TYR A 165 6.14 -0.46 10.25
C TYR A 165 6.18 -1.95 10.55
N THR A 166 5.88 -2.78 9.56
CA THR A 166 5.94 -4.24 9.74
C THR A 166 7.36 -4.73 10.00
N MET A 167 8.38 -4.10 9.41
CA MET A 167 9.78 -4.41 9.69
C MET A 167 10.14 -4.07 11.14
N PHE A 168 9.72 -2.90 11.65
CA PHE A 168 9.90 -2.56 13.06
C PHE A 168 9.21 -3.57 13.98
N ASP A 169 7.97 -3.94 13.68
CA ASP A 169 7.21 -4.92 14.44
C ASP A 169 7.89 -6.30 14.46
N ALA A 170 8.41 -6.75 13.32
CA ALA A 170 9.13 -8.01 13.20
C ALA A 170 10.41 -8.03 14.05
N ILE A 171 11.14 -6.90 14.09
CA ILE A 171 12.34 -6.76 14.92
C ILE A 171 11.97 -6.90 16.41
N PHE A 172 10.94 -6.20 16.89
CA PHE A 172 10.51 -6.32 18.28
C PHE A 172 9.96 -7.70 18.63
N MET A 173 9.30 -8.38 17.70
CA MET A 173 8.84 -9.75 17.89
C MET A 173 10.00 -10.74 18.02
N ALA A 174 11.08 -10.56 17.24
CA ALA A 174 12.29 -11.39 17.34
C ALA A 174 13.00 -11.24 18.69
N PHE A 175 12.94 -10.06 19.31
CA PHE A 175 13.47 -9.84 20.67
C PHE A 175 12.59 -10.45 21.78
N GLY A 176 11.35 -10.87 21.47
CA GLY A 176 10.34 -11.34 22.43
C GLY A 176 10.48 -12.78 22.94
N GLY A 177 11.47 -13.55 22.47
CA GLY A 177 11.95 -14.79 23.11
C GLY A 177 10.98 -15.98 23.26
N LYS A 178 9.78 -15.95 22.65
CA LYS A 178 8.85 -17.09 22.71
C LYS A 178 9.14 -18.12 21.61
N GLU A 179 9.20 -19.40 22.00
CA GLU A 179 9.20 -20.53 21.07
C GLU A 179 7.83 -20.67 20.39
N GLU A 180 7.63 -19.95 19.29
CA GLU A 180 6.46 -20.07 18.44
C GLU A 180 6.81 -20.83 17.14
N THR A 181 5.85 -21.59 16.61
CA THR A 181 6.03 -22.23 15.30
C THR A 181 6.26 -21.18 14.20
N LEU A 182 7.13 -21.47 13.23
CA LEU A 182 7.40 -20.56 12.12
C LEU A 182 6.13 -20.13 11.38
N VAL A 183 5.16 -21.04 11.25
CA VAL A 183 3.86 -20.76 10.62
C VAL A 183 3.03 -19.75 11.41
N SER A 184 2.99 -19.84 12.75
CA SER A 184 2.27 -18.87 13.58
C SER A 184 2.92 -17.48 13.53
N ILE A 185 4.25 -17.41 13.47
CA ILE A 185 4.99 -16.15 13.31
C ILE A 185 4.65 -15.52 11.96
N LEU A 186 4.71 -16.28 10.87
CA LEU A 186 4.37 -15.78 9.53
C LEU A 186 2.92 -15.30 9.42
N LEU A 187 1.97 -16.03 10.01
CA LEU A 187 0.56 -15.63 9.98
C LEU A 187 0.31 -14.34 10.77
N LYS A 188 0.91 -14.20 11.95
CA LYS A 188 0.86 -12.95 12.73
C LYS A 188 1.47 -11.78 11.95
N LEU A 189 2.64 -12.00 11.34
CA LEU A 189 3.30 -11.00 10.52
C LEU A 189 2.44 -10.59 9.32
N ALA A 190 1.72 -11.54 8.70
CA ALA A 190 0.80 -11.26 7.60
C ALA A 190 -0.42 -10.43 8.05
N PHE A 191 -1.02 -10.73 9.21
CA PHE A 191 -2.11 -9.93 9.77
C PHE A 191 -1.65 -8.52 10.14
N GLN A 192 -0.48 -8.42 10.77
CA GLN A 192 0.12 -7.14 11.15
C GLN A 192 0.49 -6.30 9.91
N TYR A 193 1.04 -6.95 8.88
CA TYR A 193 1.26 -6.33 7.58
C TYR A 193 -0.05 -5.81 6.99
N ALA A 194 -1.13 -6.60 6.98
CA ALA A 194 -2.42 -6.18 6.43
C ALA A 194 -3.01 -4.97 7.19
N ALA A 195 -2.86 -4.92 8.52
CA ALA A 195 -3.28 -3.78 9.32
C ALA A 195 -2.43 -2.53 9.03
N ASN A 196 -1.11 -2.66 9.01
CA ASN A 196 -0.18 -1.58 8.68
C ASN A 196 -0.37 -1.07 7.24
N LEU A 197 -0.68 -1.97 6.31
CA LEU A 197 -1.01 -1.67 4.91
C LEU A 197 -2.30 -0.87 4.79
N THR A 198 -3.30 -1.18 5.61
CA THR A 198 -4.55 -0.42 5.66
C THR A 198 -4.29 1.02 6.07
N LEU A 199 -3.51 1.23 7.14
CA LEU A 199 -3.10 2.58 7.55
C LEU A 199 -2.31 3.30 6.46
N GLY A 200 -1.32 2.62 5.87
CA GLY A 200 -0.47 3.18 4.81
C GLY A 200 -1.26 3.62 3.58
N LEU A 201 -2.19 2.79 3.10
CA LEU A 201 -3.02 3.12 1.94
C LEU A 201 -4.09 4.17 2.21
N ILE A 202 -4.65 4.21 3.43
CA ILE A 202 -5.58 5.28 3.83
C ILE A 202 -4.84 6.62 3.90
N SER A 203 -3.66 6.67 4.51
CA SER A 203 -2.84 7.89 4.53
C SER A 203 -2.43 8.32 3.11
N ALA A 204 -2.01 7.38 2.26
CA ALA A 204 -1.69 7.64 0.87
C ALA A 204 -2.88 8.17 0.07
N PHE A 205 -4.09 7.67 0.33
CA PHE A 205 -5.32 8.17 -0.29
C PHE A 205 -5.55 9.65 -0.01
N PHE A 206 -5.51 10.07 1.26
CA PHE A 206 -5.72 11.48 1.61
C PHE A 206 -4.63 12.38 1.03
N PHE A 207 -3.37 11.93 1.07
CA PHE A 207 -2.25 12.64 0.46
C PHE A 207 -2.41 12.78 -1.06
N PHE A 208 -2.84 11.72 -1.74
CA PHE A 208 -3.18 11.75 -3.16
C PHE A 208 -4.31 12.73 -3.46
N MET A 209 -5.41 12.71 -2.68
CA MET A 209 -6.53 13.64 -2.89
C MET A 209 -6.10 15.10 -2.72
N TYR A 210 -5.23 15.39 -1.76
CA TYR A 210 -4.64 16.72 -1.61
C TYR A 210 -3.83 17.14 -2.85
N HIS A 211 -3.04 16.23 -3.42
CA HIS A 211 -2.32 16.50 -4.66
C HIS A 211 -3.22 16.67 -5.88
N VAL A 212 -4.33 15.92 -5.99
CA VAL A 212 -5.31 16.12 -7.06
C VAL A 212 -5.93 17.52 -6.95
N TYR A 213 -6.24 17.97 -5.73
CA TYR A 213 -6.70 19.35 -5.51
C TYR A 213 -5.67 20.39 -5.98
N GLN A 214 -4.40 20.23 -5.60
CA GLN A 214 -3.34 21.11 -6.10
C GLN A 214 -3.21 21.08 -7.63
N LEU A 215 -3.37 19.90 -8.23
CA LEU A 215 -3.31 19.73 -9.67
C LEU A 215 -4.43 20.50 -10.36
N LEU A 216 -5.67 20.40 -9.88
CA LEU A 216 -6.81 21.15 -10.42
C LEU A 216 -6.57 22.67 -10.40
N VAL A 217 -6.02 23.19 -9.30
CA VAL A 217 -5.66 24.62 -9.18
C VAL A 217 -4.56 25.01 -10.17
N ASN A 218 -3.62 24.10 -10.44
CA ASN A 218 -2.54 24.34 -11.40
C ASN A 218 -3.03 24.28 -12.86
N TYR A 219 -3.93 23.37 -13.19
CA TYR A 219 -4.55 23.33 -14.51
C TYR A 219 -5.49 24.51 -14.77
N GLY A 220 -5.96 25.20 -13.72
CA GLY A 220 -6.75 26.42 -13.85
C GLY A 220 -8.19 26.19 -14.33
N GLU A 221 -8.71 24.99 -14.07
CA GLU A 221 -10.06 24.58 -14.47
C GLU A 221 -11.15 25.34 -13.72
N ASP A 222 -12.31 25.49 -14.39
CA ASP A 222 -13.51 26.05 -13.77
C ASP A 222 -13.96 25.21 -12.57
N ALA A 223 -14.53 25.86 -11.55
CA ALA A 223 -14.90 25.22 -10.30
C ALA A 223 -15.83 24.01 -10.48
N VAL A 224 -16.75 24.05 -11.44
CA VAL A 224 -17.69 22.95 -11.73
C VAL A 224 -16.98 21.78 -12.42
N SER A 225 -16.18 22.06 -13.45
CA SER A 225 -15.37 21.07 -14.17
C SER A 225 -14.41 20.36 -13.22
N GLY A 226 -13.68 21.15 -12.42
CA GLY A 226 -12.74 20.64 -11.44
C GLY A 226 -13.40 19.83 -10.33
N LEU A 227 -14.58 20.23 -9.84
CA LEU A 227 -15.33 19.46 -8.85
C LEU A 227 -15.80 18.12 -9.42
N ALA A 228 -16.32 18.09 -10.64
CA ALA A 228 -16.74 16.85 -11.29
C ALA A 228 -15.55 15.89 -11.48
N PHE A 229 -14.42 16.40 -11.95
CA PHE A 229 -13.18 15.62 -12.09
C PHE A 229 -12.71 15.07 -10.73
N PHE A 230 -12.69 15.91 -9.69
CA PHE A 230 -12.28 15.53 -8.34
C PHE A 230 -13.14 14.38 -7.79
N LEU A 231 -14.46 14.44 -7.95
CA LEU A 231 -15.37 13.40 -7.48
C LEU A 231 -15.17 12.07 -8.21
N LEU A 232 -14.93 12.11 -9.53
CA LEU A 232 -14.63 10.90 -10.31
C LEU A 232 -13.32 10.25 -9.84
N VAL A 233 -12.28 11.06 -9.62
CA VAL A 233 -10.99 10.58 -9.09
C VAL A 233 -11.15 10.01 -7.68
N LEU A 234 -11.91 10.68 -6.81
CA LEU A 234 -12.19 10.24 -5.45
C LEU A 234 -12.84 8.85 -5.43
N VAL A 235 -13.92 8.69 -6.22
CA VAL A 235 -14.65 7.41 -6.30
C VAL A 235 -13.76 6.32 -6.90
N SER A 236 -12.98 6.63 -7.92
CA SER A 236 -12.08 5.68 -8.57
C SER A 236 -10.97 5.19 -7.64
N ALA A 237 -10.29 6.11 -6.97
CA ALA A 237 -9.20 5.78 -6.04
C ALA A 237 -9.72 5.02 -4.81
N ALA A 238 -10.85 5.43 -4.21
CA ALA A 238 -11.46 4.73 -3.09
C ALA A 238 -11.87 3.29 -3.47
N SER A 239 -12.39 3.11 -4.69
CA SER A 239 -12.81 1.79 -5.19
C SER A 239 -11.62 0.87 -5.42
N LEU A 240 -10.52 1.37 -6.00
CA LEU A 240 -9.32 0.59 -6.23
C LEU A 240 -8.64 0.18 -4.92
N ILE A 241 -8.49 1.12 -3.97
CA ILE A 241 -7.94 0.84 -2.63
C ILE A 241 -8.83 -0.17 -1.88
N GLY A 242 -10.14 0.03 -1.89
CA GLY A 242 -11.09 -0.88 -1.23
C GLY A 242 -11.00 -2.30 -1.81
N THR A 243 -10.94 -2.43 -3.12
CA THR A 243 -10.80 -3.74 -3.81
C THR A 243 -9.51 -4.43 -3.42
N TYR A 244 -8.40 -3.69 -3.39
CA TYR A 244 -7.12 -4.24 -3.02
C TYR A 244 -7.07 -4.68 -1.56
N LEU A 245 -7.58 -3.87 -0.63
CA LEU A 245 -7.64 -4.24 0.79
C LEU A 245 -8.52 -5.47 1.01
N LEU A 246 -9.70 -5.52 0.38
CA LEU A 246 -10.55 -6.71 0.41
C LEU A 246 -9.81 -7.96 -0.10
N THR A 247 -9.03 -7.82 -1.16
CA THR A 247 -8.22 -8.91 -1.71
C THR A 247 -7.14 -9.36 -0.73
N VAL A 248 -6.40 -8.42 -0.12
CA VAL A 248 -5.36 -8.74 0.87
C VAL A 248 -5.97 -9.44 2.08
N TYR A 249 -7.04 -8.91 2.67
CA TYR A 249 -7.71 -9.54 3.79
C TYR A 249 -8.30 -10.91 3.42
N GLY A 250 -8.86 -11.05 2.22
CA GLY A 250 -9.34 -12.32 1.69
C GLY A 250 -8.22 -13.36 1.60
N VAL A 251 -7.04 -12.97 1.12
CA VAL A 251 -5.87 -13.86 1.04
C VAL A 251 -5.35 -14.23 2.42
N VAL A 252 -5.23 -13.27 3.35
CA VAL A 252 -4.69 -13.54 4.70
C VAL A 252 -5.65 -14.44 5.51
N VAL A 253 -6.95 -14.12 5.53
CA VAL A 253 -7.95 -14.92 6.25
C VAL A 253 -8.15 -16.28 5.58
N GLY A 254 -8.28 -16.31 4.26
CA GLY A 254 -8.45 -17.55 3.49
C GLY A 254 -7.24 -18.49 3.63
N GLY A 255 -6.03 -17.95 3.56
CA GLY A 255 -4.79 -18.70 3.78
C GLY A 255 -4.68 -19.25 5.20
N GLY A 256 -5.02 -18.45 6.22
CA GLY A 256 -5.03 -18.90 7.62
C GLY A 256 -6.01 -20.06 7.86
N LEU A 257 -7.24 -19.95 7.37
CA LEU A 257 -8.25 -21.01 7.49
C LEU A 257 -7.85 -22.29 6.75
N PHE A 258 -7.21 -22.16 5.58
CA PHE A 258 -6.71 -23.31 4.82
C PHE A 258 -5.64 -24.08 5.60
N VAL A 259 -4.68 -23.38 6.22
CA VAL A 259 -3.62 -24.00 7.03
C VAL A 259 -4.21 -24.72 8.25
N LEU A 260 -5.15 -24.10 8.97
CA LEU A 260 -5.81 -24.71 10.13
C LEU A 260 -6.54 -26.00 9.74
N LYS A 261 -7.34 -25.95 8.67
CA LYS A 261 -8.08 -27.13 8.17
C LYS A 261 -7.15 -28.24 7.70
N HIS A 262 -5.98 -27.89 7.14
CA HIS A 262 -4.99 -28.87 6.74
C HIS A 262 -4.29 -29.52 7.95
N ALA A 263 -3.99 -28.74 8.99
CA ALA A 263 -3.43 -29.24 10.25
C ALA A 263 -4.42 -30.17 10.97
N GLU A 264 -5.70 -29.84 11.03
CA GLU A 264 -6.75 -30.71 11.60
C GLU A 264 -6.85 -32.05 10.85
N ARG A 265 -6.84 -32.02 9.50
CA ARG A 265 -6.88 -33.24 8.68
C ARG A 265 -5.66 -34.13 8.95
N GLN A 266 -4.47 -33.55 9.07
CA GLN A 266 -3.25 -34.31 9.39
C GLN A 266 -3.29 -34.89 10.81
N ALA A 267 -3.84 -34.16 11.80
CA ALA A 267 -4.01 -34.66 13.17
C ALA A 267 -4.98 -35.85 13.24
N ILE A 268 -6.08 -35.81 12.47
CA ILE A 268 -7.06 -36.91 12.39
C ILE A 268 -6.45 -38.15 11.72
N HIS A 269 -5.63 -37.98 10.67
CA HIS A 269 -4.94 -39.11 10.03
C HIS A 269 -3.78 -39.67 10.87
N GLY A 270 -3.13 -38.86 11.70
CA GLY A 270 -2.11 -39.29 12.66
C GLY A 270 -2.65 -40.14 13.82
N GLN A 271 -3.93 -40.00 14.17
CA GLN A 271 -4.60 -40.85 15.17
C GLN A 271 -5.04 -42.23 14.63
N GLY A 272 -4.97 -42.46 13.31
CA GLY A 272 -5.38 -43.74 12.69
C GLY A 272 -4.36 -44.88 12.80
N THR A 273 -3.17 -44.66 13.37
CA THR A 273 -2.10 -45.68 13.43
C THR A 273 -1.43 -45.79 14.80
N GLN A 274 -2.11 -45.41 15.87
CA GLN A 274 -1.78 -45.91 17.21
C GLN A 274 -2.69 -47.08 17.54
N ARG A 275 -2.43 -48.24 16.92
CA ARG A 275 -2.75 -49.51 17.58
C ARG A 275 -1.93 -49.53 18.86
N PRO A 276 -2.52 -49.57 20.07
CA PRO A 276 -1.75 -49.88 21.25
C PRO A 276 -1.18 -51.28 21.02
N ARG A 277 0.14 -51.34 20.82
CA ARG A 277 0.88 -52.59 20.78
C ARG A 277 0.80 -53.13 22.21
N GLN A 278 -0.26 -53.90 22.50
CA GLN A 278 -0.35 -54.67 23.73
C GLN A 278 0.89 -55.57 23.77
N VAL A 279 1.83 -55.21 24.63
CA VAL A 279 2.95 -56.07 24.96
C VAL A 279 2.37 -57.21 25.77
N GLN A 280 2.03 -58.30 25.06
CA GLN A 280 1.64 -59.57 25.64
C GLN A 280 2.87 -60.14 26.35
N TYR A 281 2.95 -59.95 27.67
CA TYR A 281 3.91 -60.67 28.51
C TYR A 281 3.56 -62.16 28.47
N GLY A 282 4.30 -62.88 27.64
CA GLY A 282 4.26 -64.33 27.54
C GLY A 282 4.87 -64.97 28.79
N GLY A 283 4.02 -65.72 29.50
CA GLY A 283 4.29 -67.03 30.09
C GLY A 283 5.67 -67.30 30.73
N GLY A 284 5.67 -67.45 32.05
CA GLY A 284 6.72 -68.13 32.79
C GLY A 284 6.19 -68.71 34.10
N ARG A 285 5.58 -69.89 34.04
CA ARG A 285 5.27 -70.75 35.20
C ARG A 285 6.58 -71.23 35.84
N VAL A 286 6.88 -70.80 37.06
CA VAL A 286 7.74 -71.48 38.05
C VAL A 286 7.13 -71.09 39.39
N GLY A 287 6.51 -71.96 40.18
CA GLY A 287 7.08 -73.15 40.78
C GLY A 287 7.24 -72.88 42.29
N GLY A 288 6.21 -73.30 43.04
CA GLY A 288 6.11 -73.56 44.49
C GLY A 288 7.03 -72.87 45.50
N TYR A 289 6.42 -72.29 46.55
CA TYR A 289 6.74 -72.66 47.93
C TYR A 289 5.61 -72.21 48.90
N ARG A 290 5.05 -73.17 49.64
CA ARG A 290 4.28 -72.96 50.88
C ARG A 290 5.28 -72.75 52.02
N PRO A 291 4.96 -71.94 53.04
CA PRO A 291 4.80 -72.60 54.34
C PRO A 291 3.62 -72.07 55.17
N HIS A 292 3.08 -72.99 55.96
CA HIS A 292 2.33 -72.74 57.20
C HIS A 292 3.18 -71.92 58.18
N HIS A 293 2.55 -71.05 58.96
CA HIS A 293 2.44 -71.22 60.41
C HIS A 293 1.45 -70.21 61.01
N ASP A 294 0.58 -70.78 61.84
CA ASP A 294 -0.24 -70.25 62.94
C ASP A 294 -1.26 -69.11 62.68
#